data_AF-A0A0M3J839-F1
#
_entry.id   AF-A0A0M3J839-F1
#
_cell.length_a   1.000
_cell.length_b   1.000
_cell.length_c   1.000
_cell.angle_alpha   90.00
_cell.angle_beta   90.00
_cell.angle_gamma   90.00
#
_symmetry.space_group_name_H-M   'P 1'
#
loop_
_entity.id
_entity.type
_entity.pdbx_description
1 polymer ?
#
loop_
_entity_poly.entity_id
_entity_poly.type
_entity_poly.pdbx_seq_one_letter_code
_entity_poly.pdbx_strand_id
1 'polypeptide(L)'
;MSKRFDRLLEKATDSTLIEPNWDVIIECVDLIRAGEAPIKPAVASIRKRYHNENPHVAHHALLVLEACMKNCGSKFHAEVATKDFMEDLKNLSLDSTTDKVKNKILELLQCWAMAFKNKPEYKIVVDTHNLMKFAGFEFPEVAEAEAMFVAESAPEWADGDECFRCRTAFGLITRKHHCRACGQIFCDKCSSKQSYLPQYGIEKPVC
;
A
#
# COMPACT_ATOMS: atom_id res chain seq x y z
N MET A 1 14.45 2.88 -14.05
CA MET A 1 13.98 3.96 -13.14
C MET A 1 13.05 4.87 -13.92
N SER A 2 11.87 5.18 -13.37
CA SER A 2 10.94 6.13 -14.01
C SER A 2 11.43 7.55 -13.72
N LYS A 3 12.14 8.16 -14.67
CA LYS A 3 12.69 9.53 -14.55
C LYS A 3 11.61 10.56 -14.16
N ARG A 4 10.35 10.31 -14.53
CA ARG A 4 9.22 11.15 -14.17
C ARG A 4 8.91 11.08 -12.67
N PHE A 5 8.83 9.88 -12.11
CA PHE A 5 8.56 9.67 -10.68
C PHE A 5 9.64 10.30 -9.82
N ASP A 6 10.92 10.07 -10.14
CA ASP A 6 12.04 10.59 -9.35
C ASP A 6 12.03 12.13 -9.29
N ARG A 7 11.70 12.81 -10.40
CA ARG A 7 11.57 14.27 -10.45
C ARG A 7 10.41 14.79 -9.60
N LEU A 8 9.27 14.08 -9.56
CA LEU A 8 8.15 14.47 -8.70
C LEU A 8 8.48 14.21 -7.24
N LEU A 9 9.13 13.09 -6.94
CA LEU A 9 9.59 12.78 -5.60
C LEU A 9 10.57 13.84 -5.09
N GLU A 10 11.53 14.29 -5.91
CA GLU A 10 12.44 15.39 -5.58
C GLU A 10 11.68 16.67 -5.22
N LYS A 11 10.68 17.04 -6.03
CA LYS A 11 9.81 18.20 -5.76
C LYS A 11 8.97 18.05 -4.49
N ALA A 12 8.39 16.88 -4.25
CA ALA A 12 7.57 16.60 -3.08
C ALA A 12 8.37 16.61 -1.78
N THR A 13 9.70 16.46 -1.88
CA THR A 13 10.61 16.35 -0.75
C THR A 13 11.69 17.44 -0.80
N ASP A 14 11.38 18.57 -1.43
CA ASP A 14 12.30 19.71 -1.49
C ASP A 14 12.50 20.30 -0.09
N SER A 15 13.76 20.58 0.27
CA SER A 15 14.13 21.14 1.58
C SER A 15 13.57 22.54 1.82
N THR A 16 13.16 23.28 0.78
CA THR A 16 12.59 24.62 0.93
C THR A 16 11.09 24.61 1.22
N LEU A 17 10.45 23.44 1.21
CA LEU A 17 9.04 23.31 1.54
C LEU A 17 8.80 23.57 3.03
N ILE A 18 7.95 24.56 3.30
CA ILE A 18 7.48 24.86 4.66
C ILE A 18 6.40 23.84 5.06
N GLU A 19 5.55 23.46 4.10
CA GLU A 19 4.45 22.52 4.25
C GLU A 19 4.47 21.44 3.15
N PRO A 20 3.83 20.27 3.38
CA PRO A 20 3.79 19.21 2.39
C PRO A 20 3.08 19.64 1.11
N ASN A 21 3.72 19.43 -0.04
CA ASN A 21 3.11 19.68 -1.34
C ASN A 21 2.21 18.50 -1.74
N TRP A 22 0.98 18.49 -1.23
CA TRP A 22 0.02 17.41 -1.44
C TRP A 22 -0.31 17.16 -2.91
N ASP A 23 -0.36 18.19 -3.74
CA ASP A 23 -0.63 18.03 -5.18
C ASP A 23 0.44 17.16 -5.86
N VAL A 24 1.72 17.39 -5.53
CA VAL A 24 2.82 16.58 -6.07
C VAL A 24 2.87 15.19 -5.44
N ILE A 25 2.53 15.05 -4.16
CA ILE A 25 2.42 13.75 -3.49
C ILE A 25 1.32 12.90 -4.17
N ILE A 26 0.17 13.49 -4.48
CA ILE A 26 -0.93 12.82 -5.17
C ILE A 26 -0.50 12.42 -6.59
N GLU A 27 0.23 13.26 -7.32
CA GLU A 27 0.76 12.88 -8.64
C GLU A 27 1.72 11.68 -8.55
N CYS A 28 2.57 11.60 -7.51
CA CYS A 28 3.42 10.43 -7.25
C CYS A 28 2.59 9.15 -7.05
N VAL A 29 1.51 9.24 -6.27
CA VAL A 29 0.58 8.12 -6.03
C VAL A 29 -0.08 7.69 -7.33
N ASP A 30 -0.58 8.63 -8.13
CA ASP A 30 -1.27 8.36 -9.38
C ASP A 30 -0.38 7.65 -10.39
N LEU A 31 0.91 8.01 -10.48
CA LEU A 31 1.86 7.30 -11.34
C LEU A 31 2.05 5.83 -10.94
N ILE A 32 2.07 5.53 -9.65
CA ILE A 32 2.19 4.15 -9.16
C ILE A 32 0.90 3.39 -9.46
N ARG A 33 -0.27 4.00 -9.21
CA ARG A 33 -1.58 3.41 -9.45
C ARG A 33 -1.83 3.12 -10.93
N ALA A 34 -1.42 4.04 -11.81
CA ALA A 34 -1.52 3.89 -13.26
C ALA A 34 -0.51 2.89 -13.84
N GLY A 35 0.44 2.39 -13.04
CA GLY A 35 1.50 1.51 -13.50
C GLY A 35 2.60 2.19 -14.30
N GLU A 36 2.58 3.52 -14.42
CA GLU A 36 3.62 4.33 -15.08
C GLU A 36 4.92 4.37 -14.26
N ALA A 37 4.83 4.22 -12.94
CA ALA A 37 5.95 4.06 -12.04
C ALA A 37 5.96 2.63 -11.47
N PRO A 38 6.93 1.77 -11.85
CA PRO A 38 7.06 0.46 -11.25
C PRO A 38 7.28 0.55 -9.74
N ILE A 39 6.50 -0.21 -8.96
CA ILE A 39 6.43 -0.13 -7.49
C ILE A 39 7.81 -0.27 -6.84
N LYS A 40 8.54 -1.34 -7.17
CA LYS A 40 9.84 -1.64 -6.55
C LYS A 40 10.88 -0.52 -6.72
N PRO A 41 11.13 0.00 -7.93
CA PRO A 41 11.93 1.21 -8.11
C PRO A 41 11.40 2.44 -7.36
N ALA A 42 10.09 2.68 -7.35
CA ALA A 42 9.50 3.83 -6.65
C ALA A 42 9.75 3.76 -5.13
N VAL A 43 9.53 2.59 -4.52
CA VAL A 43 9.81 2.33 -3.09
C VAL A 43 11.29 2.52 -2.78
N ALA A 44 12.19 2.04 -3.65
CA ALA A 44 13.63 2.25 -3.48
C ALA A 44 14.03 3.74 -3.54
N SER A 45 13.44 4.51 -4.45
CA SER A 45 13.65 5.97 -4.54
C SER A 45 13.14 6.69 -3.29
N ILE A 46 11.95 6.33 -2.79
CA ILE A 46 11.40 6.87 -1.52
C ILE A 46 12.33 6.54 -0.36
N ARG A 47 12.81 5.29 -0.26
CA ARG A 47 13.76 4.84 0.77
C ARG A 47 15.05 5.63 0.75
N LYS A 48 15.59 5.92 -0.43
CA LYS A 48 16.77 6.79 -0.56
C LYS A 48 16.50 8.21 -0.02
N ARG A 49 15.29 8.74 -0.19
CA ARG A 49 14.95 10.11 0.26
C ARG A 49 14.70 10.20 1.76
N TYR A 50 14.11 9.19 2.40
CA TYR A 50 13.96 9.24 3.86
C TYR A 50 15.26 9.01 4.64
N HIS A 51 16.31 8.51 4.00
CA HIS A 51 17.67 8.46 4.53
C HIS A 51 18.49 9.74 4.28
N ASN A 52 17.86 10.81 3.76
CA ASN A 52 18.58 12.05 3.53
C ASN A 52 19.04 12.67 4.85
N GLU A 53 20.24 13.24 4.87
CA GLU A 53 20.80 13.93 6.04
C GLU A 53 19.92 15.10 6.51
N ASN A 54 19.19 15.73 5.58
CA ASN A 54 18.25 16.79 5.92
C ASN A 54 16.95 16.18 6.48
N PRO A 55 16.62 16.44 7.77
CA PRO A 55 15.43 15.86 8.39
C PRO A 55 14.12 16.35 7.77
N HIS A 56 14.10 17.52 7.12
CA HIS A 56 12.93 17.99 6.38
C HIS A 56 12.70 17.13 5.14
N VAL A 57 13.74 16.85 4.35
CA VAL A 57 13.65 15.96 3.19
C VAL A 57 13.21 14.57 3.64
N ALA A 58 13.80 14.08 4.73
CA ALA A 58 13.48 12.77 5.27
C ALA A 58 12.01 12.65 5.69
N HIS A 59 11.51 13.64 6.43
CA HIS A 59 10.12 13.69 6.87
C HIS A 59 9.14 13.76 5.70
N HIS A 60 9.40 14.61 4.69
CA HIS A 60 8.53 14.67 3.50
C HIS A 60 8.53 13.36 2.71
N ALA A 61 9.66 12.65 2.65
CA ALA A 61 9.72 11.34 2.02
C ALA A 61 8.86 10.30 2.77
N LEU A 62 8.79 10.38 4.10
CA LEU A 62 7.88 9.56 4.91
C LEU A 62 6.41 9.90 4.65
N LEU A 63 6.06 11.16 4.37
CA LEU A 63 4.70 11.55 3.96
C LEU A 63 4.33 11.00 2.57
N VAL A 64 5.27 10.99 1.63
CA VAL A 64 5.07 10.31 0.34
C VAL A 64 4.85 8.81 0.55
N LEU A 65 5.66 8.16 1.41
CA LEU A 65 5.51 6.75 1.75
C LEU A 65 4.12 6.47 2.35
N GLU A 66 3.66 7.31 3.27
CA GLU A 66 2.33 7.23 3.87
C GLU A 66 1.22 7.27 2.80
N ALA A 67 1.27 8.28 1.93
CA ALA A 67 0.28 8.47 0.88
C ALA A 67 0.24 7.26 -0.06
N CYS A 68 1.40 6.72 -0.44
CA CYS A 68 1.49 5.52 -1.26
C CYS A 68 0.94 4.27 -0.53
N MET A 69 1.25 4.09 0.75
CA MET A 69 0.68 3.00 1.56
C MET A 69 -0.85 3.10 1.65
N LYS A 70 -1.40 4.31 1.75
CA LYS A 70 -2.85 4.52 1.82
C LYS A 70 -3.59 4.28 0.49
N ASN A 71 -2.91 4.47 -0.65
CA ASN A 71 -3.60 4.61 -1.94
C ASN A 71 -3.15 3.64 -3.06
N CYS A 72 -2.01 2.95 -2.92
CA CYS A 72 -1.44 2.10 -3.99
C CYS A 72 -1.77 0.60 -3.86
N GLY A 73 -2.48 0.22 -2.79
CA GLY A 73 -3.00 -1.13 -2.58
C GLY A 73 -1.95 -2.21 -2.25
N SER A 74 -2.41 -3.46 -2.24
CA SER A 74 -1.70 -4.66 -1.77
C SER A 74 -0.37 -4.93 -2.45
N LYS A 75 -0.22 -4.58 -3.73
CA LYS A 75 1.07 -4.70 -4.44
C LYS A 75 2.13 -3.77 -3.85
N PHE A 76 1.75 -2.56 -3.45
CA PHE A 76 2.66 -1.63 -2.77
C PHE A 76 2.89 -2.08 -1.32
N HIS A 77 1.84 -2.51 -0.63
CA HIS A 77 1.95 -3.07 0.73
C HIS A 77 2.94 -4.23 0.78
N ALA A 78 2.91 -5.15 -0.18
CA ALA A 78 3.81 -6.30 -0.22
C ALA A 78 5.29 -5.92 -0.39
N GLU A 79 5.60 -4.82 -1.08
CA GLU A 79 6.98 -4.33 -1.23
C GLU A 79 7.48 -3.67 0.06
N VAL A 80 6.61 -2.98 0.80
CA VAL A 80 6.96 -2.27 2.05
C VAL A 80 6.92 -3.20 3.27
N ALA A 81 5.95 -4.12 3.36
CA ALA A 81 5.74 -5.02 4.48
C ALA A 81 6.72 -6.22 4.45
N THR A 82 8.01 -5.93 4.37
CA THR A 82 9.09 -6.91 4.39
C THR A 82 9.95 -6.74 5.63
N LYS A 83 10.63 -7.82 6.04
CA LYS A 83 11.54 -7.78 7.20
C LYS A 83 12.61 -6.71 7.05
N ASP A 84 13.25 -6.65 5.89
CA ASP A 84 14.31 -5.68 5.57
C ASP A 84 13.84 -4.23 5.73
N PHE A 85 12.66 -3.90 5.19
CA PHE A 85 12.11 -2.55 5.27
C PHE A 85 11.67 -2.19 6.70
N MET A 86 11.11 -3.14 7.46
CA MET A 86 10.72 -2.91 8.84
C MET A 86 11.93 -2.72 9.77
N GLU A 87 13.00 -3.50 9.57
CA GLU A 87 14.26 -3.32 10.31
C GLU A 87 14.91 -1.98 9.98
N ASP A 88 14.86 -1.55 8.72
CA ASP A 88 15.35 -0.26 8.26
C ASP A 88 14.64 0.92 8.92
N LEU A 89 13.30 0.93 8.93
CA LEU A 89 12.53 1.97 9.63
C LEU A 89 12.79 1.98 11.14
N LYS A 90 12.88 0.80 11.75
CA LYS A 90 13.24 0.69 13.17
C LYS A 90 14.61 1.31 13.45
N ASN A 91 15.62 0.98 12.66
CA ASN A 91 16.98 1.53 12.83
C ASN A 91 16.98 3.05 12.61
N LEU A 92 16.29 3.53 11.57
CA LEU A 92 16.14 4.96 11.33
C LEU A 92 15.47 5.70 12.50
N SER A 93 14.51 5.07 13.18
CA SER A 93 13.86 5.65 14.37
C SER A 93 14.76 5.70 15.61
N LEU A 94 15.77 4.83 15.68
CA LEU A 94 16.79 4.82 16.73
C LEU A 94 17.89 5.84 16.45
N ASP A 95 18.31 5.94 15.19
CA ASP A 95 19.42 6.79 14.76
C ASP A 95 19.02 8.25 14.53
N SER A 96 17.74 8.52 14.32
CA SER A 96 17.26 9.87 14.04
C SER A 96 17.44 10.79 15.25
N THR A 97 18.16 11.89 15.04
CA THR A 97 18.37 12.95 16.03
C THR A 97 17.18 13.90 16.15
N THR A 98 16.19 13.81 15.25
CA THR A 98 15.05 14.72 15.19
C THR A 98 13.76 14.01 15.53
N ASP A 99 13.09 14.47 16.59
CA ASP A 99 11.81 13.92 17.04
C ASP A 99 10.76 13.88 15.93
N LYS A 100 10.76 14.83 15.00
CA LYS A 100 9.80 14.89 13.89
C LYS A 100 9.87 13.68 12.95
N VAL A 101 11.06 13.16 12.66
CA VAL A 101 11.23 11.98 11.79
C VAL A 101 10.90 10.71 12.58
N LYS A 102 11.45 10.59 13.80
CA LYS A 102 11.16 9.48 14.72
C LYS A 102 9.66 9.32 14.97
N ASN A 103 8.98 10.39 15.38
CA ASN A 103 7.55 10.37 15.67
C ASN A 103 6.73 9.98 14.45
N LYS A 104 7.13 10.46 13.26
CA LYS A 104 6.44 10.06 12.03
C LYS A 104 6.60 8.57 11.73
N ILE A 105 7.77 7.99 11.95
CA ILE A 105 7.98 6.54 11.79
C ILE A 105 7.10 5.75 12.76
N LEU A 106 7.04 6.18 14.03
CA LEU A 106 6.20 5.52 15.04
C LEU A 106 4.71 5.62 14.68
N GLU A 107 4.25 6.78 14.24
CA GLU A 107 2.89 6.99 13.73
C GLU A 107 2.56 6.04 12.56
N LEU A 108 3.46 5.93 11.57
CA LEU A 108 3.27 5.01 10.44
C LEU A 108 3.16 3.56 10.88
N LEU A 109 4.07 3.10 11.75
CA LEU A 109 4.06 1.74 12.26
C LEU A 109 2.80 1.44 13.10
N GLN A 110 2.32 2.41 13.89
CA GLN A 110 1.04 2.31 14.61
C GLN A 110 -0.14 2.16 13.64
N CYS A 111 -0.26 3.06 12.67
CA CYS A 111 -1.30 3.02 11.64
C CYS A 111 -1.31 1.68 10.90
N TRP A 112 -0.13 1.22 10.44
CA TRP A 112 -0.04 0.00 9.65
C TRP A 112 -0.29 -1.25 10.49
N ALA A 113 0.16 -1.30 11.75
CA ALA A 113 -0.15 -2.41 12.65
C ALA A 113 -1.66 -2.53 12.90
N MET A 114 -2.36 -1.41 13.07
CA MET A 114 -3.82 -1.40 13.19
C MET A 114 -4.51 -1.87 11.90
N ALA A 115 -4.08 -1.36 10.74
CA ALA A 115 -4.65 -1.69 9.44
C ALA A 115 -4.42 -3.16 9.05
N PHE A 116 -3.30 -3.74 9.46
CA PHE A 116 -2.89 -5.10 9.13
C PHE A 116 -3.14 -6.13 10.25
N LYS A 117 -3.82 -5.75 11.34
CA LYS A 117 -4.03 -6.61 12.52
C LYS A 117 -4.58 -8.00 12.21
N ASN A 118 -5.41 -8.11 11.16
CA ASN A 118 -6.06 -9.35 10.74
C ASN A 118 -5.56 -9.89 9.38
N LYS A 119 -4.38 -9.45 8.93
CA LYS A 119 -3.78 -9.84 7.64
C LYS A 119 -2.46 -10.60 7.87
N PRO A 120 -2.48 -11.95 7.93
CA PRO A 120 -1.29 -12.76 8.22
C PRO A 120 -0.11 -12.50 7.27
N GLU A 121 -0.39 -12.13 6.02
CA GLU A 121 0.61 -11.78 5.01
C GLU A 121 1.47 -10.57 5.39
N TYR A 122 0.99 -9.70 6.28
CA TYR A 122 1.68 -8.48 6.73
C TYR A 122 2.04 -8.53 8.23
N LYS A 123 2.03 -9.73 8.84
CA LYS A 123 2.31 -9.95 10.27
C LYS A 123 3.60 -9.28 10.74
N ILE A 124 4.62 -9.21 9.87
CA ILE A 124 5.91 -8.58 10.18
C ILE A 124 5.77 -7.12 10.63
N VAL A 125 4.81 -6.37 10.09
CA VAL A 125 4.55 -4.98 10.47
C VAL A 125 4.01 -4.91 11.90
N VAL A 126 3.03 -5.78 12.21
CA VAL A 126 2.41 -5.89 13.54
C VAL A 126 3.46 -6.33 14.57
N ASP A 127 4.31 -7.29 14.22
CA ASP A 127 5.38 -7.78 15.09
C ASP A 127 6.43 -6.71 15.38
N THR A 128 6.88 -5.97 14.37
CA THR A 128 7.84 -4.87 14.55
C THR A 128 7.26 -3.78 15.45
N HIS A 129 6.01 -3.38 15.23
CA HIS A 129 5.33 -2.43 16.11
C HIS A 129 5.29 -2.93 17.56
N ASN A 130 4.85 -4.17 17.80
CA ASN A 130 4.76 -4.72 19.15
C ASN A 130 6.13 -4.85 19.82
N LEU A 131 7.17 -5.23 19.06
CA LEU A 131 8.54 -5.31 19.54
C LEU A 131 9.06 -3.94 19.98
N MET A 132 8.83 -2.90 19.16
CA MET A 132 9.23 -1.53 19.49
C MET A 132 8.46 -1.01 20.71
N LYS A 133 7.17 -1.30 20.81
CA LYS A 133 6.38 -0.93 21.99
C LYS A 133 6.91 -1.61 23.25
N PHE A 134 7.26 -2.89 23.18
CA PHE A 134 7.89 -3.63 24.28
C PHE A 134 9.29 -3.10 24.63
N ALA A 135 10.03 -2.59 23.64
CA ALA A 135 11.33 -1.95 23.83
C ALA A 135 11.22 -0.53 24.44
N GLY A 136 10.02 -0.04 24.75
CA GLY A 136 9.79 1.22 25.45
C GLY A 136 9.57 2.43 24.56
N PHE A 137 9.35 2.25 23.25
CA PHE A 137 8.97 3.36 22.38
C PHE A 137 7.54 3.81 22.66
N GLU A 138 7.34 5.12 22.81
CA GLU A 138 6.02 5.73 22.97
C GLU A 138 5.38 5.95 21.59
N PHE A 139 4.35 5.16 21.28
CA PHE A 139 3.57 5.31 20.06
C PHE A 139 2.43 6.31 20.25
N PRO A 140 2.14 7.15 19.25
CA PRO A 140 1.02 8.08 19.34
C PRO A 140 -0.32 7.34 19.35
N GLU A 141 -1.33 7.92 20.00
CA GLU A 141 -2.71 7.47 19.81
C GLU A 141 -3.20 7.88 18.43
N VAL A 142 -3.73 6.91 17.68
CA VAL A 142 -4.25 7.10 16.32
C VAL A 142 -5.68 6.57 16.29
N ALA A 143 -6.60 7.33 15.69
CA ALA A 143 -7.98 6.88 15.53
C ALA A 143 -8.05 5.74 14.49
N GLU A 144 -8.94 4.75 14.68
CA GLU A 144 -9.08 3.65 13.71
C GLU A 144 -9.35 4.15 12.28
N ALA A 145 -10.11 5.24 12.14
CA ALA A 145 -10.39 5.86 10.84
C ALA A 145 -9.14 6.42 10.13
N GLU A 146 -8.15 6.92 10.87
CA GLU A 146 -6.91 7.48 10.30
C GLU A 146 -5.94 6.39 9.81
N ALA A 147 -6.08 5.19 10.39
CA ALA A 147 -5.35 3.99 10.00
C ALA A 147 -5.98 3.26 8.80
N MET A 148 -7.19 3.63 8.36
CA MET A 148 -7.85 2.97 7.23
C MET A 148 -7.14 3.26 5.90
N PHE A 149 -6.86 2.21 5.13
CA PHE A 149 -6.45 2.32 3.75
C PHE A 149 -7.66 2.46 2.83
N VAL A 150 -7.47 3.12 1.69
CA VAL A 150 -8.52 3.19 0.66
C VAL A 150 -8.76 1.79 0.11
N ALA A 151 -10.03 1.40 -0.02
CA ALA A 151 -10.39 0.15 -0.69
C ALA A 151 -9.80 0.17 -2.11
N GLU A 152 -9.15 -0.92 -2.49
CA GLU A 152 -8.69 -1.11 -3.86
C GLU A 152 -9.89 -1.08 -4.83
N SER A 153 -9.65 -0.62 -6.05
CA SER A 153 -10.65 -0.74 -7.10
C SER A 153 -10.77 -2.21 -7.50
N ALA A 154 -11.99 -2.73 -7.54
CA ALA A 154 -12.26 -4.06 -8.03
C ALA A 154 -11.74 -4.20 -9.48
N PRO A 155 -11.22 -5.38 -9.88
CA PRO A 155 -10.72 -5.61 -11.22
C PRO A 155 -11.83 -5.43 -12.26
N GLU A 156 -11.45 -4.94 -13.44
CA GLU A 156 -12.35 -4.83 -14.59
C GLU A 156 -12.85 -6.21 -15.00
N TRP A 157 -14.13 -6.29 -15.38
CA TRP A 157 -14.74 -7.53 -15.83
C TRP A 157 -14.31 -7.82 -17.26
N ALA A 158 -13.51 -8.88 -17.43
CA ALA A 158 -13.12 -9.36 -18.74
C ALA A 158 -14.32 -9.98 -19.46
N ASP A 159 -14.41 -9.79 -20.77
CA ASP A 159 -15.36 -10.49 -21.62
C ASP A 159 -14.65 -11.58 -22.45
N GLY A 160 -15.42 -12.54 -22.92
CA GLY A 160 -14.94 -13.64 -23.76
C GLY A 160 -16.02 -14.68 -24.03
N ASP A 161 -15.76 -15.57 -24.97
CA ASP A 161 -16.73 -16.57 -25.44
C ASP A 161 -16.56 -17.94 -24.78
N GLU A 162 -15.57 -18.08 -23.90
CA GLU A 162 -15.25 -19.32 -23.20
C GLU A 162 -14.91 -19.09 -21.72
N CYS A 163 -15.20 -20.08 -20.88
CA CYS A 163 -14.80 -20.09 -19.49
C CYS A 163 -13.27 -20.02 -19.36
N PHE A 164 -12.75 -19.04 -18.60
CA PHE A 164 -11.32 -18.85 -18.35
C PHE A 164 -10.63 -20.09 -17.76
N ARG A 165 -11.37 -20.90 -16.98
CA ARG A 165 -10.85 -22.12 -16.34
C ARG A 165 -10.98 -23.38 -17.18
N CYS A 166 -12.20 -23.74 -17.60
CA CYS A 166 -12.47 -25.03 -18.26
C CYS A 166 -12.64 -24.92 -19.78
N ARG A 167 -12.57 -23.71 -20.36
CA ARG A 167 -12.70 -23.44 -21.80
C ARG A 167 -14.03 -23.85 -22.42
N THR A 168 -15.04 -24.17 -21.60
CA THR A 168 -16.39 -24.41 -22.10
C THR A 168 -16.93 -23.13 -22.73
N ALA A 169 -17.41 -23.24 -23.98
CA ALA A 169 -18.02 -22.14 -24.70
C ALA A 169 -19.30 -21.65 -24.02
N PHE A 170 -19.48 -20.34 -23.98
CA PHE A 170 -20.70 -19.70 -23.53
C PHE A 170 -21.75 -19.67 -24.64
N GLY A 171 -23.02 -19.61 -24.25
CA GLY A 171 -24.14 -19.57 -25.18
C GLY A 171 -25.48 -19.54 -24.46
N LEU A 172 -26.53 -20.03 -25.11
CA LEU A 172 -27.89 -19.99 -24.57
C LEU A 172 -28.07 -20.80 -23.27
N ILE A 173 -27.28 -21.87 -23.11
CA ILE A 173 -27.38 -22.80 -21.97
C ILE A 173 -26.30 -22.48 -20.93
N THR A 174 -25.06 -22.24 -21.36
CA THR A 174 -23.94 -21.92 -20.47
C THR A 174 -23.79 -20.40 -20.37
N ARG A 175 -24.25 -19.82 -19.26
CA ARG A 175 -24.18 -18.37 -19.01
C ARG A 175 -22.80 -17.94 -18.52
N LYS A 176 -22.49 -16.67 -18.74
CA LYS A 176 -21.29 -15.97 -18.30
C LYS A 176 -21.41 -15.58 -16.81
N HIS A 177 -20.37 -15.84 -16.02
CA HIS A 177 -20.25 -15.41 -14.62
C HIS A 177 -18.87 -14.78 -14.36
N HIS A 178 -18.80 -13.68 -13.63
CA HIS A 178 -17.53 -13.03 -13.28
C HIS A 178 -17.10 -13.33 -11.85
N CYS A 179 -15.82 -13.63 -11.67
CA CYS A 179 -15.22 -13.64 -10.34
C CYS A 179 -14.89 -12.20 -9.92
N ARG A 180 -15.47 -11.72 -8.82
CA ARG A 180 -15.26 -10.37 -8.29
C ARG A 180 -13.84 -10.18 -7.76
N ALA A 181 -13.12 -11.27 -7.50
CA ALA A 181 -11.74 -11.22 -7.02
C ALA A 181 -10.71 -10.94 -8.14
N CYS A 182 -10.94 -11.44 -9.36
CA CYS A 182 -9.97 -11.32 -10.45
C CYS A 182 -10.52 -10.74 -11.76
N GLY A 183 -11.82 -10.51 -11.86
CA GLY A 183 -12.49 -9.95 -13.03
C GLY A 183 -12.65 -10.93 -14.20
N GLN A 184 -12.10 -12.14 -14.12
CA GLN A 184 -12.19 -13.12 -15.21
C GLN A 184 -13.58 -13.76 -15.33
N ILE A 185 -13.85 -14.31 -16.52
CA ILE A 185 -15.13 -14.88 -16.91
C ILE A 185 -15.15 -16.42 -16.79
N PHE A 186 -16.20 -16.98 -16.20
CA PHE A 186 -16.32 -18.41 -15.85
C PHE A 186 -17.74 -18.94 -16.11
N CYS A 187 -17.88 -20.26 -16.19
CA CYS A 187 -19.18 -20.94 -16.10
C CYS A 187 -19.58 -21.16 -14.63
N ASP A 188 -20.87 -21.45 -14.40
CA ASP A 188 -21.47 -21.72 -13.09
C ASP A 188 -20.64 -22.72 -12.24
N LYS A 189 -20.19 -23.82 -12.86
CA LYS A 189 -19.42 -24.87 -12.19
C LYS A 189 -18.06 -24.38 -11.71
N CYS A 190 -17.43 -23.48 -12.47
CA CYS A 190 -16.11 -22.94 -12.14
C CYS A 190 -16.17 -21.76 -11.16
N SER A 191 -17.36 -21.20 -10.94
CA SER A 191 -17.61 -19.99 -10.15
C SER A 191 -18.68 -20.24 -9.07
N SER A 192 -18.64 -21.40 -8.42
CA SER A 192 -19.64 -21.80 -7.41
C SER A 192 -19.27 -21.41 -5.97
N LYS A 193 -18.02 -21.00 -5.74
CA LYS A 193 -17.53 -20.56 -4.43
C LYS A 193 -17.82 -19.09 -4.20
N GLN A 194 -17.95 -18.71 -2.94
CA GLN A 194 -18.09 -17.30 -2.54
C GLN A 194 -17.05 -16.94 -1.48
N SER A 195 -16.62 -15.68 -1.49
CA SER A 195 -15.70 -15.10 -0.50
C SER A 195 -16.08 -13.65 -0.21
N TYR A 196 -15.69 -13.17 0.96
CA TYR A 196 -15.63 -11.74 1.25
C TYR A 196 -14.42 -11.13 0.53
N LEU A 197 -14.55 -9.89 0.05
CA LEU A 197 -13.47 -9.14 -0.60
C LEU A 197 -13.35 -7.75 0.05
N PRO A 198 -12.96 -7.68 1.33
CA PRO A 198 -12.87 -6.41 2.07
C PRO A 198 -11.85 -5.45 1.44
N GLN A 199 -10.83 -5.96 0.74
CA GLN A 199 -9.89 -5.13 -0.01
C GLN A 199 -10.57 -4.31 -1.11
N TYR A 200 -11.73 -4.75 -1.63
CA TYR A 200 -12.53 -4.02 -2.62
C TYR A 200 -13.76 -3.34 -2.00
N GLY A 201 -13.83 -3.26 -0.66
CA GLY A 201 -15.00 -2.72 0.04
C GLY A 201 -16.25 -3.61 -0.06
N ILE A 202 -16.09 -4.90 -0.40
CA ILE A 202 -17.21 -5.83 -0.55
C ILE A 202 -17.39 -6.63 0.74
N GLU A 203 -18.36 -6.21 1.55
CA GLU A 203 -18.68 -6.79 2.86
C GLU A 203 -19.62 -8.00 2.80
N LYS A 204 -20.11 -8.35 1.60
CA LYS A 204 -21.00 -9.50 1.38
C LYS A 204 -20.26 -10.61 0.62
N PRO A 205 -20.59 -11.89 0.85
CA PRO A 205 -19.98 -12.97 0.09
C PRO A 205 -20.34 -12.85 -1.40
N VAL A 206 -19.32 -12.85 -2.25
CA VAL A 206 -19.45 -12.78 -3.71
C VAL A 206 -18.60 -13.86 -4.37
N CYS A 207 -18.99 -14.22 -5.59
CA CYS A 207 -18.24 -15.15 -6.43
C CYS A 207 -16.92 -14.56 -6.94
#